data_AF-A0A1J3ER13-F1
#
_entry.id   AF-A0A1J3ER13-F1
#
_cell.length_a   1.000
_cell.length_b   1.000
_cell.length_c   1.000
_cell.angle_alpha   90.00
_cell.angle_beta   90.00
_cell.angle_gamma   90.00
#
_symmetry.space_group_name_H-M   'P 1'
#
loop_
_entity.id
_entity.type
_entity.pdbx_description
1 polymer ?
#
loop_
_entity_poly.entity_id
_entity_poly.type
_entity_poly.pdbx_seq_one_letter_code
_entity_poly.pdbx_strand_id
1 'polypeptide(L)'
;SGHVPGRIRANSDGAHRALWHASLWNMHESHHKPREGAFELNDVFAIINAVPAIGLLYYGFFNKGLVSGLCFGAGLGITTFGIAYMFVHDGLVHKRFPVGPIANVPYFRKVAAAHQLHHTDKFKGVPYGLFLGPKEVEELGGKKELEKEINRRIKLDNKSSTS
;
A
#
# COMPACT_ATOMS: atom_id res chain seq x y z
N SER A 1 -12.50 35.02 -0.62
CA SER A 1 -12.14 34.60 -1.99
C SER A 1 -10.68 34.19 -1.96
N GLY A 2 -10.39 32.89 -2.13
CA GLY A 2 -9.04 32.33 -2.10
C GLY A 2 -8.98 31.21 -3.10
N HIS A 3 -8.72 31.57 -4.35
CA HIS A 3 -8.59 30.67 -5.48
C HIS A 3 -7.19 30.02 -5.42
N VAL A 4 -7.13 28.70 -5.26
CA VAL A 4 -5.87 27.94 -5.41
C VAL A 4 -5.91 27.28 -6.79
N PRO A 5 -5.13 27.76 -7.78
CA PRO A 5 -5.02 27.11 -9.07
C PRO A 5 -3.88 26.08 -9.03
N GLY A 6 -4.18 24.82 -9.35
CA GLY A 6 -3.16 23.78 -9.35
C GLY A 6 -3.71 22.40 -9.67
N ARG A 7 -4.08 22.19 -10.93
CA ARG A 7 -4.15 20.92 -11.67
C ARG A 7 -3.81 19.65 -10.83
N ILE A 8 -4.80 19.07 -10.16
CA ILE A 8 -4.72 17.71 -9.63
C ILE A 8 -4.80 16.77 -10.83
N ARG A 9 -3.64 16.35 -11.35
CA ARG A 9 -3.52 15.11 -12.13
C ARG A 9 -2.62 14.17 -11.35
N ALA A 10 -3.15 13.66 -10.26
CA ALA A 10 -2.62 12.47 -9.63
C ALA A 10 -3.18 11.27 -10.42
N ASN A 11 -2.53 10.97 -11.54
CA ASN A 11 -2.98 9.93 -12.47
C ASN A 11 -2.74 8.50 -11.94
N SER A 12 -2.11 8.34 -10.78
CA SER A 12 -2.01 7.08 -10.03
C SER A 12 -3.23 6.80 -9.14
N ASP A 13 -3.97 7.84 -8.76
CA ASP A 13 -4.93 7.83 -7.65
C ASP A 13 -6.30 7.35 -8.08
N GLY A 14 -6.59 7.47 -9.37
CA GLY A 14 -7.81 6.96 -9.99
C GLY A 14 -7.90 5.43 -9.88
N ALA A 15 -6.79 4.71 -10.04
CA ALA A 15 -6.80 3.26 -9.93
C ALA A 15 -7.10 2.84 -8.49
N HIS A 16 -6.44 3.42 -7.49
CA HIS A 16 -6.70 3.00 -6.12
C HIS A 16 -8.10 3.40 -5.67
N ARG A 17 -8.50 4.65 -5.92
CA ARG A 17 -9.82 5.15 -5.53
C ARG A 17 -10.96 4.46 -6.28
N ALA A 18 -10.84 4.24 -7.58
CA ALA A 18 -11.91 3.59 -8.36
C ALA A 18 -11.94 2.08 -8.13
N LEU A 19 -10.80 1.41 -7.99
CA LEU A 19 -10.78 -0.03 -7.82
C LEU A 19 -11.09 -0.43 -6.37
N TRP A 20 -10.45 0.21 -5.39
CA TRP A 20 -10.56 -0.17 -3.97
C TRP A 20 -11.63 0.59 -3.20
N HIS A 21 -11.75 1.90 -3.42
CA HIS A 21 -12.77 2.74 -2.75
C HIS A 21 -14.11 2.80 -3.48
N ALA A 22 -14.23 2.23 -4.68
CA ALA A 22 -15.52 2.10 -5.38
C ALA A 22 -15.89 0.62 -5.64
N SER A 23 -15.15 -0.10 -6.49
CA SER A 23 -15.54 -1.46 -6.91
C SER A 23 -15.33 -2.54 -5.84
N LEU A 24 -14.33 -2.38 -4.96
CA LEU A 24 -13.97 -3.37 -3.93
C LEU A 24 -14.18 -2.84 -2.50
N TRP A 25 -15.05 -1.82 -2.33
CA TRP A 25 -15.26 -1.15 -1.05
C TRP A 25 -15.65 -2.12 0.08
N ASN A 26 -16.53 -3.09 -0.17
CA ASN A 26 -16.94 -4.07 0.86
C ASN A 26 -15.76 -4.86 1.46
N MET A 27 -14.68 -5.03 0.71
CA MET A 27 -13.45 -5.66 1.19
C MET A 27 -12.50 -4.63 1.81
N HIS A 28 -12.36 -3.46 1.19
CA HIS A 28 -11.51 -2.38 1.70
C HIS A 28 -12.06 -1.75 2.99
N GLU A 29 -13.36 -1.81 3.24
CA GLU A 29 -13.97 -1.33 4.49
C GLU A 29 -13.46 -2.12 5.70
N SER A 30 -13.27 -3.44 5.55
CA SER A 30 -12.65 -4.26 6.61
C SER A 30 -11.22 -3.80 6.93
N HIS A 31 -10.53 -3.24 5.93
CA HIS A 31 -9.19 -2.69 6.08
C HIS A 31 -9.14 -1.35 6.85
N HIS A 32 -10.24 -0.59 6.87
CA HIS A 32 -10.37 0.63 7.67
C HIS A 32 -10.83 0.34 9.11
N LYS A 33 -11.40 -0.85 9.38
CA LYS A 33 -11.89 -1.23 10.69
C LYS A 33 -10.79 -1.92 11.52
N PRO A 34 -10.79 -1.74 12.86
CA PRO A 34 -9.95 -2.54 13.75
C PRO A 34 -10.28 -4.03 13.59
N ARG A 35 -9.26 -4.88 13.47
CA ARG A 35 -9.42 -6.31 13.19
C ARG A 35 -9.97 -7.08 14.37
N GLU A 36 -10.78 -8.10 14.09
CA GLU A 36 -11.17 -9.16 15.04
C GLU A 36 -10.58 -10.51 14.60
N GLY A 37 -9.27 -10.73 14.82
CA GLY A 37 -8.63 -12.04 14.63
C GLY A 37 -7.44 -12.07 13.66
N ALA A 38 -6.93 -13.29 13.39
CA ALA A 38 -5.71 -13.52 12.59
C ALA A 38 -5.94 -13.55 11.06
N PHE A 39 -7.15 -13.84 10.61
CA PHE A 39 -7.55 -13.93 9.20
C PHE A 39 -8.61 -12.89 8.88
N GLU A 40 -8.48 -12.19 7.74
CA GLU A 40 -9.46 -11.22 7.27
C GLU A 40 -9.77 -11.34 5.78
N LEU A 41 -10.86 -10.72 5.34
CA LEU A 41 -11.26 -10.59 3.93
C LEU A 41 -10.14 -10.06 3.01
N ASN A 42 -9.18 -9.30 3.55
CA ASN A 42 -8.01 -8.85 2.79
C ASN A 42 -7.09 -10.01 2.34
N ASP A 43 -7.08 -11.14 3.06
CA ASP A 43 -6.29 -12.33 2.68
C ASP A 43 -6.89 -13.03 1.45
N VAL A 44 -8.22 -12.93 1.27
CA VAL A 44 -8.92 -13.39 0.07
C VAL A 44 -8.49 -12.57 -1.15
N PHE A 45 -8.17 -11.28 -0.98
CA PHE A 45 -7.63 -10.47 -2.07
C PHE A 45 -6.25 -10.97 -2.53
N ALA A 46 -5.36 -11.28 -1.59
CA ALA A 46 -4.05 -11.84 -1.92
C ALA A 46 -4.20 -13.17 -2.69
N ILE A 47 -5.14 -14.03 -2.29
CA ILE A 47 -5.43 -15.30 -2.95
C ILE A 47 -5.99 -15.10 -4.37
N ILE A 48 -6.99 -14.20 -4.55
CA ILE A 48 -7.58 -13.92 -5.86
C ILE A 48 -6.54 -13.42 -6.86
N ASN A 49 -5.54 -12.65 -6.40
CA ASN A 49 -4.45 -12.17 -7.26
C ASN A 49 -3.32 -13.20 -7.45
N ALA A 50 -3.12 -14.10 -6.49
CA ALA A 50 -2.14 -15.17 -6.59
C ALA A 50 -2.56 -16.22 -7.64
N VAL A 51 -3.85 -16.51 -7.78
CA VAL A 51 -4.35 -17.52 -8.73
C VAL A 51 -3.96 -17.22 -10.20
N PRO A 52 -4.18 -16.01 -10.75
CA PRO A 52 -3.70 -15.65 -12.08
C PRO A 52 -2.18 -15.70 -12.21
N ALA A 53 -1.44 -15.29 -11.17
CA ALA A 53 0.03 -15.32 -11.18
C ALA A 53 0.56 -16.75 -11.27
N ILE A 54 -0.01 -17.66 -10.46
CA ILE A 54 0.31 -19.10 -10.48
C ILE A 54 -0.07 -19.71 -11.84
N GLY A 55 -1.24 -19.36 -12.39
CA GLY A 55 -1.65 -19.84 -13.72
C GLY A 55 -0.69 -19.43 -14.83
N LEU A 56 -0.23 -18.17 -14.82
CA LEU A 56 0.76 -17.66 -15.77
C LEU A 56 2.14 -18.31 -15.61
N LEU A 57 2.59 -18.52 -14.37
CA LEU A 57 3.83 -19.23 -14.07
C LEU A 57 3.75 -20.70 -14.51
N TYR A 58 2.65 -21.39 -14.20
CA TYR A 58 2.41 -22.77 -14.58
C TYR A 58 2.41 -22.91 -16.11
N TYR A 59 1.62 -22.10 -16.81
CA TYR A 59 1.59 -22.10 -18.27
C TYR A 59 2.97 -21.79 -18.86
N GLY A 60 3.64 -20.77 -18.34
CA GLY A 60 4.96 -20.35 -18.79
C GLY A 60 6.06 -21.38 -18.57
N PHE A 61 5.94 -22.20 -17.52
CA PHE A 61 6.93 -23.22 -17.19
C PHE A 61 6.77 -24.50 -18.01
N PHE A 62 5.53 -24.93 -18.26
CA PHE A 62 5.26 -26.21 -18.93
C PHE A 62 5.13 -26.10 -20.46
N ASN A 63 5.06 -24.90 -21.03
CA ASN A 63 4.98 -24.69 -22.47
C ASN A 63 6.30 -24.14 -23.04
N LYS A 64 6.57 -24.40 -24.32
CA LYS A 64 7.75 -23.89 -25.03
C LYS A 64 7.36 -22.78 -26.00
N GLY A 65 8.24 -21.80 -26.19
CA GLY A 65 8.07 -20.72 -27.16
C GLY A 65 7.97 -19.33 -26.52
N LEU A 66 7.99 -18.30 -27.36
CA LEU A 66 8.06 -16.91 -26.93
C LEU A 66 6.89 -16.50 -26.03
N VAL A 67 5.66 -16.90 -26.40
CA VAL A 67 4.45 -16.60 -25.61
C VAL A 67 4.53 -17.22 -24.21
N SER A 68 5.06 -18.43 -24.11
CA SER A 68 5.26 -19.10 -22.82
C SER A 68 6.24 -18.33 -21.92
N GLY A 69 7.37 -17.89 -22.48
CA GLY A 69 8.34 -17.06 -21.77
C GLY A 69 7.75 -15.73 -21.29
N LEU A 70 6.90 -15.09 -22.10
CA LEU A 70 6.18 -13.87 -21.71
C LEU A 70 5.20 -14.12 -20.57
N CYS A 71 4.44 -15.22 -20.62
CA CYS A 71 3.53 -15.60 -19.53
C CYS A 71 4.30 -15.87 -18.23
N PHE A 72 5.42 -16.60 -18.30
CA PHE A 72 6.27 -16.84 -17.12
C PHE A 72 6.78 -15.53 -16.52
N GLY A 73 7.32 -14.65 -17.35
CA GLY A 73 7.80 -13.34 -16.92
C GLY A 73 6.70 -12.47 -16.29
N ALA A 74 5.51 -12.46 -16.88
CA ALA A 74 4.36 -11.74 -16.34
C ALA A 74 3.93 -12.30 -14.98
N GLY A 75 3.81 -13.63 -14.85
CA GLY A 75 3.47 -14.29 -13.58
C GLY A 75 4.51 -14.04 -12.49
N LEU A 76 5.79 -14.03 -12.84
CA LEU A 76 6.89 -13.70 -11.93
C LEU A 76 6.83 -12.24 -11.48
N GLY A 77 6.55 -11.33 -12.40
CA GLY A 77 6.36 -9.90 -12.12
C GLY A 77 5.21 -9.64 -11.16
N ILE A 78 4.04 -10.24 -11.41
CA ILE A 78 2.87 -10.13 -10.52
C ILE A 78 3.19 -10.68 -9.13
N THR A 79 3.83 -11.86 -9.06
CA THR A 79 4.19 -12.49 -7.78
C THR A 79 5.16 -11.62 -6.98
N THR A 80 6.23 -11.14 -7.62
CA THR A 80 7.24 -10.30 -6.97
C THR A 80 6.64 -8.98 -6.50
N PHE A 81 5.79 -8.35 -7.31
CA PHE A 81 5.07 -7.14 -6.93
C PHE A 81 4.12 -7.39 -5.76
N GLY A 82 3.36 -8.49 -5.77
CA GLY A 82 2.46 -8.87 -4.68
C GLY A 82 3.19 -9.10 -3.36
N ILE A 83 4.32 -9.80 -3.39
CA ILE A 83 5.17 -9.99 -2.20
C ILE A 83 5.67 -8.63 -1.70
N ALA A 84 6.25 -7.81 -2.57
CA ALA A 84 6.74 -6.48 -2.18
C ALA A 84 5.63 -5.60 -1.58
N TYR A 85 4.44 -5.63 -2.18
CA TYR A 85 3.26 -4.92 -1.66
C TYR A 85 2.88 -5.43 -0.28
N MET A 86 2.82 -6.75 -0.05
CA MET A 86 2.51 -7.33 1.27
C MET A 86 3.52 -6.90 2.34
N PHE A 87 4.82 -6.89 2.02
CA PHE A 87 5.85 -6.42 2.96
C PHE A 87 5.70 -4.93 3.28
N VAL A 88 5.43 -4.08 2.27
CA VAL A 88 5.29 -2.64 2.50
C VAL A 88 3.96 -2.33 3.19
N HIS A 89 2.84 -2.78 2.65
CA HIS A 89 1.51 -2.48 3.15
C HIS A 89 1.24 -3.20 4.48
N ASP A 90 1.13 -4.52 4.47
CA ASP A 90 0.75 -5.28 5.67
C ASP A 90 1.89 -5.30 6.71
N GLY A 91 3.12 -5.50 6.26
CA GLY A 91 4.28 -5.55 7.15
C GLY A 91 4.68 -4.19 7.71
N LEU A 92 5.01 -3.21 6.85
CA LEU A 92 5.62 -1.95 7.27
C LEU A 92 4.59 -0.90 7.70
N VAL A 93 3.52 -0.75 6.92
CA VAL A 93 2.50 0.26 7.19
C VAL A 93 1.58 -0.17 8.33
N HIS A 94 1.08 -1.42 8.26
CA HIS A 94 0.15 -1.99 9.24
C HIS A 94 0.80 -2.74 10.41
N LYS A 95 2.13 -2.92 10.38
CA LYS A 95 2.87 -3.65 11.43
C LYS A 95 2.30 -5.07 11.69
N ARG A 96 1.77 -5.74 10.66
CA ARG A 96 1.16 -7.09 10.76
C ARG A 96 2.19 -8.17 11.10
N PHE A 97 3.42 -8.01 10.63
CA PHE A 97 4.54 -8.89 10.91
C PHE A 97 5.86 -8.10 10.86
N PRO A 98 6.92 -8.55 11.54
CA PRO A 98 8.19 -7.84 11.56
C PRO A 98 8.84 -7.85 10.17
N VAL A 99 9.11 -6.65 9.62
CA VAL A 99 9.84 -6.46 8.35
C VAL A 99 11.32 -6.12 8.56
N GLY A 100 11.81 -6.27 9.79
CA GLY A 100 13.21 -6.02 10.13
C GLY A 100 13.64 -4.55 9.96
N PRO A 101 14.92 -4.28 9.64
CA PRO A 101 15.49 -2.93 9.59
C PRO A 101 14.85 -2.02 8.54
N ILE A 102 14.16 -2.61 7.56
CA ILE A 102 13.53 -1.91 6.44
C ILE A 102 12.47 -0.91 6.93
N ALA A 103 11.79 -1.21 8.05
CA ALA A 103 10.84 -0.30 8.70
C ALA A 103 11.46 1.05 9.09
N ASN A 104 12.78 1.09 9.31
CA ASN A 104 13.48 2.28 9.77
C ASN A 104 14.01 3.17 8.64
N VAL A 105 13.90 2.73 7.39
CA VAL A 105 14.33 3.52 6.23
C VAL A 105 13.45 4.77 6.11
N PRO A 106 14.04 5.98 5.97
CA PRO A 106 13.29 7.24 6.00
C PRO A 106 12.12 7.30 5.01
N TYR A 107 12.31 6.79 3.79
CA TYR A 107 11.27 6.78 2.77
C TYR A 107 10.08 5.90 3.16
N PHE A 108 10.31 4.67 3.61
CA PHE A 108 9.21 3.80 4.02
C PHE A 108 8.49 4.30 5.28
N ARG A 109 9.22 4.96 6.19
CA ARG A 109 8.59 5.62 7.33
C ARG A 109 7.66 6.77 6.90
N LYS A 110 8.05 7.53 5.86
CA LYS A 110 7.18 8.55 5.24
C LYS A 110 5.93 7.93 4.61
N VAL A 111 6.09 6.85 3.85
CA VAL A 111 4.98 6.08 3.25
C VAL A 111 3.99 5.62 4.33
N ALA A 112 4.50 5.04 5.42
CA ALA A 112 3.66 4.58 6.52
C ALA A 112 2.95 5.71 7.26
N ALA A 113 3.60 6.86 7.42
CA ALA A 113 2.97 8.04 8.00
C ALA A 113 1.85 8.60 7.09
N ALA A 114 2.09 8.67 5.79
CA ALA A 114 1.09 9.11 4.81
C ALA A 114 -0.13 8.18 4.79
N HIS A 115 0.09 6.87 4.81
CA HIS A 115 -0.99 5.88 4.89
C HIS A 115 -1.74 5.91 6.24
N GLN A 116 -1.07 6.23 7.35
CA GLN A 116 -1.77 6.48 8.61
C GLN A 116 -2.74 7.66 8.50
N LEU A 117 -2.32 8.75 7.82
CA LEU A 117 -3.17 9.91 7.61
C LEU A 117 -4.39 9.57 6.76
N HIS A 118 -4.25 8.69 5.76
CA HIS A 118 -5.37 8.13 5.00
C HIS A 118 -6.42 7.50 5.92
N HIS A 119 -6.01 6.61 6.84
CA HIS A 119 -6.94 5.98 7.80
C HIS A 119 -7.59 6.94 8.80
N THR A 120 -7.04 8.14 9.01
CA THR A 120 -7.65 9.14 9.90
C THR A 120 -8.72 10.00 9.22
N ASP A 121 -8.94 9.82 7.91
CA ASP A 121 -9.86 10.61 7.08
C ASP A 121 -9.65 12.14 7.11
N LYS A 122 -8.54 12.62 7.67
CA LYS A 122 -8.25 14.07 7.85
C LYS A 122 -8.25 14.87 6.56
N PHE A 123 -7.92 14.24 5.43
CA PHE A 123 -7.91 14.86 4.11
C PHE A 123 -8.95 14.23 3.17
N LYS A 124 -10.14 13.89 3.69
CA LYS A 124 -11.19 13.18 2.94
C LYS A 124 -10.71 11.83 2.38
N GLY A 125 -9.90 11.12 3.16
CA GLY A 125 -9.30 9.85 2.75
C GLY A 125 -8.21 9.96 1.68
N VAL A 126 -7.64 11.14 1.39
CA VAL A 126 -6.38 11.24 0.61
C VAL A 126 -5.22 11.16 1.61
N PRO A 127 -4.11 10.45 1.37
CA PRO A 127 -3.62 9.84 0.12
C PRO A 127 -4.19 8.46 -0.21
N TYR A 128 -4.32 8.16 -1.51
CA TYR A 128 -4.70 6.82 -1.99
C TYR A 128 -3.50 6.03 -2.55
N GLY A 129 -2.42 6.70 -2.97
CA GLY A 129 -1.22 6.03 -3.44
C GLY A 129 -0.39 5.46 -2.29
N LEU A 130 -0.05 4.17 -2.32
CA LEU A 130 0.83 3.58 -1.30
C LEU A 130 2.23 4.25 -1.32
N PHE A 131 2.90 4.25 -2.47
CA PHE A 131 4.25 4.82 -2.60
C PHE A 131 4.25 6.33 -2.87
N LEU A 132 3.16 6.86 -3.42
CA LEU A 132 3.02 8.28 -3.76
C LEU A 132 2.30 9.08 -2.67
N GLY A 133 1.77 8.42 -1.64
CA GLY A 133 1.03 9.07 -0.57
C GLY A 133 1.76 10.21 0.13
N PRO A 134 3.08 10.16 0.39
CA PRO A 134 3.80 11.31 0.93
C PRO A 134 3.70 12.55 0.03
N LYS A 135 3.80 12.36 -1.29
CA LYS A 135 3.71 13.44 -2.27
C LYS A 135 2.28 13.99 -2.35
N GLU A 136 1.28 13.11 -2.35
CA GLU A 136 -0.13 13.51 -2.34
C GLU A 136 -0.49 14.34 -1.10
N VAL A 137 0.00 13.94 0.08
CA VAL A 137 -0.21 14.72 1.32
C VAL A 137 0.48 16.08 1.24
N GLU A 138 1.69 16.15 0.70
CA GLU A 138 2.39 17.43 0.50
C GLU A 138 1.66 18.35 -0.49
N GLU A 139 1.14 17.81 -1.61
CA GLU A 139 0.36 18.54 -2.61
C GLU A 139 -0.96 19.09 -2.03
N LEU A 140 -1.53 18.43 -1.02
CA LEU A 140 -2.71 18.91 -0.28
C LEU A 140 -2.38 19.90 0.85
N GLY A 141 -1.11 20.26 1.03
CA GLY A 141 -0.67 21.16 2.10
C GLY A 141 -0.54 20.49 3.48
N GLY A 142 -0.67 19.15 3.56
CA GLY A 142 -0.61 18.35 4.79
C GLY A 142 0.80 18.06 5.31
N LYS A 143 1.81 18.81 4.88
CA LYS A 143 3.23 18.57 5.22
C LYS A 143 3.47 18.58 6.73
N LYS A 144 2.79 19.44 7.48
CA LYS A 144 2.93 19.53 8.94
C LYS A 144 2.37 18.29 9.64
N GLU A 145 1.25 17.78 9.17
CA GLU A 145 0.58 16.57 9.66
C GLU A 145 1.44 15.34 9.36
N LEU A 146 2.03 15.28 8.16
CA LEU A 146 2.96 14.22 7.77
C LEU A 146 4.20 14.20 8.67
N GLU A 147 4.86 15.34 8.85
CA GLU A 147 6.03 15.47 9.74
C GLU A 147 5.68 15.12 11.20
N LYS A 148 4.50 15.52 11.68
CA LYS A 148 4.04 15.17 13.03
C LYS A 148 3.91 13.65 13.20
N GLU A 149 3.34 12.96 12.22
CA GLU A 149 3.15 11.51 12.26
C GLU A 149 4.50 10.76 12.12
N ILE A 150 5.41 11.24 11.27
CA ILE A 150 6.77 10.69 11.15
C ILE A 150 7.49 10.77 12.50
N ASN A 151 7.47 11.93 13.15
CA ASN A 151 8.10 12.14 14.45
C ASN A 151 7.47 11.27 15.55
N ARG A 152 6.15 11.07 15.52
CA ARG A 152 5.45 10.15 16.42
C ARG A 152 5.96 8.72 16.25
N ARG A 153 6.10 8.25 15.01
CA ARG A 153 6.62 6.90 14.69
C ARG A 153 8.07 6.72 15.15
N ILE A 154 8.95 7.69 14.92
CA ILE A 154 10.34 7.66 15.40
C ILE A 154 10.39 7.51 16.93
N LYS A 155 9.58 8.29 17.66
CA LYS A 155 9.52 8.20 19.13
C LYS A 155 9.06 6.84 19.62
N LEU A 156 8.08 6.24 18.95
CA LEU A 156 7.58 4.90 19.29
C LEU A 156 8.64 3.83 19.03
N ASP A 157 9.31 3.87 17.88
CA ASP A 157 10.33 2.89 17.52
C ASP A 157 11.56 2.97 18.47
N ASN A 158 11.92 4.18 18.92
CA ASN A 158 13.00 4.39 19.91
C ASN A 158 12.61 3.88 21.32
N LYS A 159 11.33 4.01 21.70
CA LYS A 159 10.84 3.49 22.99
C LYS A 159 10.81 1.96 23.01
N SER A 160 10.44 1.32 21.90
CA SER A 160 10.43 -0.15 21.80
C SER A 160 11.83 -0.79 21.73
N SER A 161 12.86 -0.01 21.41
CA SER A 161 14.25 -0.48 21.36
C SER A 161 15.03 -0.26 22.66
N THR A 162 14.46 0.48 23.61
CA THR A 162 15.03 0.75 24.96
C THR A 162 14.32 0.00 26.08
N SER A 163 13.25 -0.76 25.77
CA SER A 163 12.54 -1.65 26.69
C SER A 163 12.88 -3.10 26.37
#